data_AF-A0A1H0SR97-F1
#
_entry.id   AF-A0A1H0SR97-F1
#
_cell.length_a   1.000
_cell.length_b   1.000
_cell.length_c   1.000
_cell.angle_alpha   90.00
_cell.angle_beta   90.00
_cell.angle_gamma   90.00
#
_symmetry.space_group_name_H-M   'P 1'
#
loop_
_entity.id
_entity.type
_entity.pdbx_description
1 polymer ?
#
loop_
_entity_poly.entity_id
_entity_poly.type
_entity_poly.pdbx_seq_one_letter_code
_entity_poly.pdbx_strand_id
1 'polypeptide(L)'
;MESRLRKSSIYGFLIGLAVSILFVDYKEVTQVGNGVTQTTYKPVIEYIVLILRFGIIGMFLGLFIGWKGYERKHKTQQEKTYYLPFFFIVFIVSILLMAVSNW
;
A
#
# COMPACT_ATOMS: atom_id res chain seq x y z
N MET A 1 -2.23 -7.55 22.81
CA MET A 1 -1.37 -7.26 21.63
C MET A 1 -2.12 -7.56 20.33
N GLU A 2 -2.68 -8.76 20.18
CA GLU A 2 -3.38 -9.24 18.98
C GLU A 2 -4.54 -8.35 18.51
N SER A 3 -5.44 -7.94 19.42
CA SER A 3 -6.60 -7.11 19.05
C SER A 3 -6.24 -5.72 18.52
N ARG A 4 -5.13 -5.11 18.96
CA ARG A 4 -4.64 -3.82 18.44
C ARG A 4 -3.98 -3.98 17.08
N LEU A 5 -3.14 -5.00 16.91
CA LEU A 5 -2.51 -5.29 15.62
C LEU A 5 -3.54 -5.61 14.55
N ARG A 6 -4.55 -6.44 14.88
CA ARG A 6 -5.66 -6.74 13.97
C ARG A 6 -6.42 -5.48 13.55
N LYS A 7 -6.78 -4.61 14.50
CA LYS A 7 -7.43 -3.34 14.20
C LYS A 7 -6.56 -2.45 13.31
N SER A 8 -5.29 -2.28 13.66
CA SER A 8 -4.35 -1.45 12.90
C SER A 8 -4.14 -1.97 11.48
N SER A 9 -4.09 -3.29 11.30
CA SER A 9 -4.01 -3.95 10.00
C SER A 9 -5.26 -3.70 9.15
N ILE A 10 -6.46 -3.84 9.72
CA ILE A 10 -7.73 -3.58 9.01
C ILE A 10 -7.85 -2.10 8.62
N TYR A 11 -7.52 -1.18 9.54
CA TYR A 11 -7.52 0.25 9.23
C TYR A 11 -6.49 0.60 8.15
N GLY A 12 -5.28 0.00 8.22
CA GLY A 12 -4.28 0.13 7.17
C GLY A 12 -4.77 -0.34 5.81
N PHE A 13 -5.47 -1.48 5.76
CA PHE A 13 -6.07 -1.99 4.52
C PHE A 13 -7.11 -1.03 3.93
N LEU A 14 -8.03 -0.55 4.76
CA LEU A 14 -9.08 0.38 4.33
C LEU A 14 -8.52 1.72 3.85
N ILE A 15 -7.50 2.24 4.54
CA ILE A 15 -6.80 3.46 4.11
C ILE A 15 -6.07 3.22 2.79
N GLY A 16 -5.38 2.08 2.63
CA GLY A 16 -4.72 1.71 1.39
C GLY A 16 -5.69 1.64 0.21
N LEU A 17 -6.87 1.05 0.41
CA LEU A 17 -7.94 1.06 -0.59
C LEU A 17 -8.41 2.48 -0.92
N ALA A 18 -8.72 3.28 0.10
CA ALA A 18 -9.21 4.65 -0.09
C ALA A 18 -8.21 5.52 -0.88
N VAL A 19 -6.92 5.45 -0.53
CA VAL A 19 -5.87 6.15 -1.26
C VAL A 19 -5.78 5.65 -2.69
N SER A 20 -5.80 4.33 -2.91
CA SER A 20 -5.70 3.80 -4.28
C SER A 20 -6.87 4.21 -5.18
N ILE A 21 -8.09 4.27 -4.66
CA ILE A 21 -9.26 4.73 -5.45
C ILE A 21 -9.09 6.18 -5.90
N LEU A 22 -8.44 7.03 -5.10
CA LEU A 22 -8.20 8.44 -5.41
C LEU A 22 -7.07 8.67 -6.41
N PHE A 23 -6.03 7.83 -6.38
CA PHE A 23 -4.80 8.06 -7.16
C PHE A 23 -4.63 7.13 -8.36
N VAL A 24 -5.40 6.04 -8.46
CA VAL A 24 -5.33 5.14 -9.61
C VAL A 24 -6.25 5.65 -10.71
N ASP A 25 -5.65 5.97 -11.86
CA ASP A 25 -6.40 6.33 -13.05
C ASP A 25 -7.16 5.13 -13.62
N TYR A 26 -8.47 5.32 -13.80
CA TYR A 26 -9.35 4.33 -14.42
C TYR A 26 -9.33 4.37 -15.96
N LYS A 27 -8.76 5.43 -16.54
CA LYS A 27 -8.67 5.66 -17.98
C LYS A 27 -7.37 6.38 -18.34
N GLU A 28 -6.92 6.15 -19.56
CA GLU A 28 -5.82 6.88 -20.18
C GLU A 28 -6.35 7.71 -21.33
N VAL A 29 -5.93 8.97 -21.42
CA VAL A 29 -6.33 9.89 -22.49
C VAL A 29 -5.09 10.25 -23.29
N THR A 30 -5.05 9.80 -24.54
CA THR A 30 -3.94 10.06 -25.48
C THR A 30 -4.39 11.07 -26.53
N GLN A 31 -3.58 12.09 -26.80
CA GLN A 31 -3.82 13.01 -27.91
C GLN A 31 -3.29 12.37 -29.20
N VAL A 32 -4.17 12.16 -30.18
CA VAL A 32 -3.84 11.48 -31.44
C VAL A 32 -3.53 12.48 -32.56
N GLY A 33 -3.55 13.79 -32.26
CA GLY A 33 -3.32 14.89 -33.21
C GLY A 33 -4.62 15.59 -33.64
N ASN A 34 -4.49 16.78 -34.25
CA ASN A 34 -5.61 17.61 -34.75
C ASN A 34 -6.74 17.89 -33.74
N GLY A 35 -6.41 18.00 -32.44
CA GLY A 35 -7.40 18.23 -31.38
C GLY A 35 -8.26 17.01 -31.04
N VAL A 36 -7.98 15.84 -31.62
CA VAL A 36 -8.68 14.59 -31.35
C VAL A 36 -8.04 13.89 -30.16
N THR A 37 -8.86 13.58 -29.16
CA THR A 37 -8.48 12.78 -27.99
C THR A 37 -9.03 11.37 -28.12
N GLN A 38 -8.19 10.38 -27.86
CA GLN A 38 -8.60 8.99 -27.71
C GLN A 38 -8.59 8.65 -26.22
N THR A 39 -9.69 8.10 -25.74
CA THR A 39 -9.84 7.65 -24.35
C THR A 39 -9.87 6.13 -24.32
N THR A 40 -8.92 5.54 -23.63
CA THR A 40 -8.84 4.09 -23.42
C THR A 40 -9.13 3.79 -21.96
N TYR A 41 -10.18 3.02 -21.70
CA TYR A 41 -10.54 2.60 -20.35
C TYR A 41 -9.74 1.37 -19.96
N LYS A 42 -9.26 1.33 -18.70
CA LYS A 42 -8.60 0.13 -18.20
C LYS A 42 -9.63 -0.99 -18.00
N PRO A 43 -9.26 -2.25 -18.28
CA PRO A 43 -10.10 -3.38 -17.93
C PRO A 43 -10.44 -3.34 -16.43
N VAL A 44 -11.73 -3.53 -16.10
CA VAL A 44 -12.23 -3.44 -14.72
C VAL A 44 -11.44 -4.36 -13.78
N ILE A 45 -11.09 -5.55 -14.24
CA ILE A 45 -10.32 -6.52 -13.45
C ILE A 45 -8.92 -6.01 -13.12
N GLU A 46 -8.24 -5.36 -14.07
CA GLU A 46 -6.89 -4.81 -13.87
C GLU A 46 -6.92 -3.65 -12.87
N TYR A 47 -7.92 -2.78 -13.00
CA TYR A 47 -8.14 -1.67 -12.07
C TYR A 47 -8.40 -2.17 -10.63
N ILE A 48 -9.29 -3.17 -10.47
CA ILE A 48 -9.60 -3.76 -9.15
C ILE A 48 -8.37 -4.43 -8.55
N VAL A 49 -7.63 -5.20 -9.35
CA VAL A 49 -6.40 -5.88 -8.88
C VAL A 49 -5.37 -4.85 -8.41
N LEU A 50 -5.24 -3.73 -9.11
CA LEU A 50 -4.28 -2.68 -8.78
C LEU A 50 -4.67 -1.98 -7.47
N ILE A 51 -5.95 -1.65 -7.28
CA ILE A 51 -6.49 -1.16 -6.00
C ILE A 51 -6.23 -2.14 -4.85
N LEU A 52 -6.50 -3.43 -5.07
CA LEU A 52 -6.34 -4.45 -4.04
C LEU A 52 -4.87 -4.59 -3.60
N ARG A 53 -3.92 -4.49 -4.54
CA ARG A 53 -2.48 -4.49 -4.24
C ARG A 53 -2.11 -3.34 -3.30
N PHE A 54 -2.59 -2.13 -3.57
CA PHE A 54 -2.37 -0.98 -2.68
C PHE A 54 -3.06 -1.13 -1.32
N GLY A 55 -4.24 -1.75 -1.28
CA GLY A 55 -4.90 -2.13 -0.02
C GLY A 55 -4.01 -3.05 0.83
N ILE A 56 -3.44 -4.10 0.23
CA ILE A 56 -2.54 -5.04 0.91
C ILE A 56 -1.28 -4.31 1.42
N ILE A 57 -0.69 -3.42 0.62
CA ILE A 57 0.44 -2.58 1.06
C ILE A 57 0.05 -1.74 2.28
N GLY A 58 -1.12 -1.08 2.24
CA GLY A 58 -1.67 -0.33 3.37
C GLY A 58 -1.88 -1.18 4.62
N MET A 59 -2.33 -2.43 4.46
CA MET A 59 -2.50 -3.39 5.57
C MET A 59 -1.18 -3.63 6.31
N PHE A 60 -0.10 -3.88 5.57
CA PHE A 60 1.24 -4.10 6.14
C PHE A 60 1.77 -2.83 6.82
N LEU A 61 1.59 -1.65 6.21
CA LEU A 61 1.95 -0.38 6.84
C LEU A 61 1.17 -0.13 8.14
N GLY A 62 -0.13 -0.42 8.15
CA GLY A 62 -0.97 -0.34 9.33
C GLY A 62 -0.50 -1.29 10.44
N LEU A 63 -0.08 -2.50 10.09
CA LEU A 63 0.50 -3.47 11.03
C LEU A 63 1.81 -2.93 11.63
N PHE A 64 2.71 -2.36 10.82
CA PHE A 64 3.95 -1.75 11.28
C PHE A 64 3.72 -0.62 12.29
N ILE A 65 2.82 0.31 11.96
CA ILE A 65 2.49 1.45 12.84
C ILE A 65 1.86 0.96 14.14
N GLY A 66 0.94 0.00 14.07
CA GLY A 66 0.31 -0.60 15.24
C GLY A 66 1.31 -1.30 16.16
N TRP A 67 2.28 -1.99 15.58
CA TRP A 67 3.34 -2.65 16.32
C TRP A 67 4.31 -1.66 16.97
N LYS A 68 4.81 -0.67 16.22
CA LYS A 68 5.66 0.40 16.77
C LYS A 68 4.96 1.20 17.88
N GLY A 69 3.67 1.46 17.73
CA GLY A 69 2.85 2.10 18.77
C GLY A 69 2.72 1.25 20.04
N TYR A 70 2.70 -0.07 19.91
CA TYR A 70 2.69 -1.00 21.04
C TYR A 70 4.04 -1.05 21.75
N GLU A 71 5.14 -1.22 21.00
CA GLU A 71 6.53 -1.18 21.52
C GLU A 71 6.82 0.13 22.27
N ARG A 72 6.32 1.27 21.79
CA ARG A 72 6.57 2.56 22.45
C ARG A 72 5.83 2.70 23.79
N LYS A 73 4.64 2.10 23.92
CA LYS A 73 3.81 2.19 25.14
C LYS A 73 4.24 1.23 26.23
N HIS A 74 4.67 0.04 25.86
CA HIS A 74 5.16 -0.95 26.80
C HIS A 74 6.67 -0.89 26.64
N LYS A 75 7.40 -0.25 27.58
CA LYS A 75 8.88 -0.24 27.64
C LYS A 75 9.39 -1.67 27.85
N THR A 76 9.03 -2.58 26.96
CA THR A 76 9.39 -3.97 26.99
C THR A 76 10.88 -3.99 26.75
N GLN A 77 11.57 -4.51 27.76
CA GLN A 77 12.96 -4.92 27.76
C GLN A 77 13.35 -5.35 26.34
N GLN A 78 14.37 -4.69 25.79
CA GLN A 78 14.81 -4.80 24.39
C GLN A 78 15.23 -6.24 24.05
N GLU A 79 14.28 -7.14 23.82
CA GLU A 79 14.52 -8.27 22.94
C GLU A 79 14.68 -7.67 21.56
N LYS A 80 15.94 -7.59 21.09
CA LYS A 80 16.35 -7.02 19.81
C LYS A 80 15.58 -7.70 18.67
N THR A 81 14.38 -7.22 18.39
CA THR A 81 13.52 -7.75 17.32
C THR A 81 13.97 -7.08 16.03
N TYR A 82 15.18 -7.41 15.58
CA TYR A 82 15.84 -6.76 14.43
C TYR A 82 15.25 -7.21 13.09
N TYR A 83 14.70 -8.44 13.05
CA TYR A 83 14.18 -9.07 11.84
C TYR A 83 12.96 -8.38 11.27
N LEU A 84 12.09 -7.85 12.13
CA LEU A 84 10.81 -7.30 11.72
C LEU A 84 10.91 -5.88 11.13
N PRO A 85 11.69 -4.91 11.69
CA PRO A 85 12.00 -3.68 10.97
C PRO A 85 12.80 -3.93 9.70
N PHE A 86 13.72 -4.91 9.69
CA PHE A 86 14.42 -5.32 8.46
C PHE A 86 13.45 -5.83 7.39
N PHE A 87 12.49 -6.68 7.75
CA PHE A 87 11.42 -7.14 6.86
C PHE A 87 10.65 -5.96 6.26
N PHE A 88 10.27 -4.96 7.07
CA PHE A 88 9.54 -3.80 6.56
C PHE A 88 10.37 -2.91 5.64
N ILE A 89 11.68 -2.76 5.90
CA ILE A 89 12.59 -2.04 4.99
C ILE A 89 12.66 -2.76 3.65
N VAL A 90 12.92 -4.08 3.65
CA VAL A 90 12.98 -4.89 2.42
C VAL A 90 11.64 -4.85 1.67
N PHE A 91 10.52 -4.94 2.40
CA PHE A 91 9.18 -4.86 1.85
C PHE A 91 8.92 -3.52 1.15
N ILE A 92 9.24 -2.39 1.80
CA ILE A 92 9.09 -1.06 1.20
C ILE A 92 10.00 -0.89 -0.02
N VAL A 93 11.26 -1.33 0.06
CA VAL A 93 12.20 -1.29 -1.07
C VAL A 93 11.68 -2.12 -2.26
N SER A 94 11.11 -3.30 -1.99
CA SER A 94 10.52 -4.13 -3.05
C SER A 94 9.31 -3.48 -3.73
N ILE A 95 8.46 -2.80 -2.97
CA ILE A 95 7.32 -2.04 -3.52
C ILE A 95 7.82 -0.87 -4.38
N LEU A 96 8.84 -0.15 -3.91
CA LEU A 96 9.42 0.97 -4.67
C LEU A 96 10.07 0.48 -5.96
N LEU A 97 10.82 -0.63 -5.93
CA LEU A 97 11.40 -1.23 -7.13
C LEU A 97 10.31 -1.65 -8.13
N MET A 98 9.23 -2.26 -7.65
CA MET A 98 8.10 -2.63 -8.50
C MET A 98 7.41 -1.39 -9.10
N ALA A 99 7.26 -0.31 -8.34
CA ALA A 99 6.69 0.93 -8.85
C ALA A 99 7.58 1.60 -9.90
N VAL A 100 8.90 1.57 -9.72
CA VAL A 100 9.87 2.14 -10.67
C VAL A 100 10.02 1.29 -11.94
N SER A 101 9.98 -0.04 -11.84
CA SER A 101 10.15 -0.90 -13.04
C SER A 101 8.89 -1.03 -13.89
N ASN A 102 7.74 -0.63 -13.35
CA ASN A 102 6.43 -0.75 -14.01
C ASN A 102 5.96 0.60 -14.58
N TRP A 103 6.88 1.57 -14.70
CA TRP A 103 6.72 2.86 -15.35
C TRP A 103 7.68 2.97 -16.54
#